data_AF-A0A846XY39-F1
#
_entry.id   AF-A0A846XY39-F1
#
_cell.length_a   1.000
_cell.length_b   1.000
_cell.length_c   1.000
_cell.angle_alpha   90.00
_cell.angle_beta   90.00
_cell.angle_gamma   90.00
#
_symmetry.space_group_name_H-M   'P 1'
#
loop_
_entity.id
_entity.type
_entity.pdbx_description
1 polymer ?
#
loop_
_entity_poly.entity_id
_entity_poly.type
_entity_poly.pdbx_seq_one_letter_code
_entity_poly.pdbx_strand_id
1 'polypeptide(L)' 'MIAAFALEQLLDLLPEIQLTQSVEALSWRVGGYNRAVDSLPVEFPPAPPIRLG' A
#
# COMPACT_ATOMS: atom_id res chain seq x y z
N MET A 1 -17.09 -3.16 -4.29
CA MET A 1 -16.78 -1.88 -3.61
C MET A 1 -16.01 -2.11 -2.32
N ILE A 2 -15.03 -3.03 -2.30
CA ILE A 2 -14.21 -3.26 -1.09
C ILE A 2 -12.88 -2.53 -1.24
N ALA A 3 -12.26 -2.60 -2.42
CA ALA A 3 -10.97 -1.96 -2.69
C ALA A 3 -10.98 -0.44 -2.49
N ALA A 4 -11.98 0.28 -3.05
CA ALA A 4 -12.08 1.73 -2.91
C ALA A 4 -12.22 2.14 -1.43
N PHE A 5 -13.16 1.51 -0.70
CA PHE A 5 -13.39 1.81 0.71
C PHE A 5 -12.20 1.46 1.62
N ALA A 6 -11.52 0.34 1.34
CA ALA A 6 -10.30 -0.01 2.07
C ALA A 6 -9.16 0.97 1.79
N LEU A 7 -9.05 1.47 0.55
CA LEU A 7 -8.03 2.44 0.16
C LEU A 7 -8.30 3.81 0.79
N GLU A 8 -9.54 4.30 0.76
CA GLU A 8 -9.92 5.56 1.41
C GLU A 8 -9.57 5.53 2.90
N GLN A 9 -9.99 4.50 3.63
CA GLN A 9 -9.65 4.35 5.05
C GLN A 9 -8.14 4.31 5.29
N LEU A 10 -7.38 3.62 4.45
CA LEU A 10 -5.92 3.55 4.58
C LEU A 10 -5.27 4.92 4.39
N LEU A 11 -5.70 5.65 3.36
CA LEU A 11 -5.14 6.96 3.01
C LEU A 11 -5.54 8.05 4.02
N ASP A 12 -6.71 7.94 4.65
CA ASP A 12 -7.12 8.86 5.72
C ASP A 12 -6.32 8.64 7.02
N LEU A 13 -5.84 7.43 7.27
CA LEU A 13 -5.16 7.06 8.52
C LEU A 13 -3.63 7.25 8.46
N LEU A 14 -3.03 7.12 7.28
CA LEU A 14 -1.58 7.14 7.11
C LEU A 14 -1.12 8.47 6.47
N PRO A 15 -0.34 9.30 7.19
CA PRO A 15 0.17 10.55 6.64
C PRO A 15 1.33 10.29 5.67
N GLU A 16 1.47 11.16 4.66
CA GLU A 16 2.70 11.33 3.87
C GLU A 16 3.34 10.02 3.35
N ILE A 17 2.54 9.05 2.91
CA ILE A 17 3.04 7.75 2.44
C ILE A 17 3.99 7.94 1.25
N GLN A 18 5.20 7.42 1.36
CA GLN A 18 6.20 7.39 0.28
C GLN A 18 6.68 5.95 0.05
N LEU A 19 7.19 5.68 -1.16
CA LEU A 19 7.87 4.41 -1.42
C LEU A 19 9.28 4.45 -0.80
N THR A 20 9.68 3.35 -0.17
CA THR A 20 11.03 3.23 0.41
C THR A 20 12.12 2.96 -0.64
N GLN A 21 11.72 2.81 -1.90
CA GLN A 21 12.59 2.49 -3.03
C GLN A 21 12.04 3.11 -4.31
N SER A 22 12.84 3.16 -5.37
CA SER A 22 12.38 3.66 -6.66
C SER A 22 11.33 2.72 -7.28
N VAL A 23 10.46 3.28 -8.12
CA VAL A 23 9.39 2.53 -8.78
C VAL A 23 9.95 1.43 -9.67
N GLU A 24 11.09 1.68 -10.31
CA GLU A 24 11.77 0.74 -11.20
C GLU A 24 12.33 -0.48 -10.47
N ALA A 25 12.56 -0.37 -9.15
CA ALA A 25 13.02 -1.47 -8.31
C ALA A 25 11.89 -2.40 -7.84
N LEU A 26 10.61 -2.04 -8.09
CA LEU A 26 9.47 -2.87 -7.71
C LEU A 26 9.41 -4.13 -8.59
N SER A 27 9.27 -5.28 -7.93
CA SER A 27 9.12 -6.56 -8.61
C SER A 27 7.67 -6.83 -8.98
N TRP A 28 7.43 -7.33 -10.19
CA TRP A 28 6.11 -7.77 -10.65
C TRP A 28 5.85 -9.21 -10.22
N ARG A 29 4.62 -9.52 -9.85
CA ARG A 29 4.20 -10.90 -9.54
C ARG A 29 4.33 -11.79 -10.77
N VAL A 30 4.86 -12.99 -10.57
CA VAL A 30 4.99 -14.01 -11.62
C VAL A 30 3.77 -14.94 -11.59
N GLY A 31 3.19 -15.24 -12.76
CA GLY A 31 2.21 -16.32 -12.93
C GLY A 31 0.77 -16.02 -12.50
N GLY A 32 0.43 -14.79 -12.11
CA GLY A 32 -0.95 -14.38 -11.79
C GLY A 32 -1.74 -13.90 -13.01
N TYR A 33 -3.06 -14.11 -13.03
CA TYR A 33 -3.96 -13.51 -14.04
C TYR A 33 -3.98 -11.98 -13.97
N ASN A 34 -3.86 -11.43 -12.76
CA ASN A 34 -3.82 -10.00 -12.54
C ASN A 34 -2.37 -9.52 -12.47
N ARG A 35 -2.04 -8.54 -13.30
CA ARG A 35 -0.75 -7.84 -13.23
C ARG A 35 -0.73 -6.93 -12.01
N ALA A 36 0.15 -7.22 -11.06
CA ALA A 36 0.36 -6.42 -9.86
C ALA A 36 1.82 -6.52 -9.42
N VAL A 37 2.26 -5.55 -8.62
CA VAL A 37 3.54 -5.63 -7.91
C VAL A 37 3.47 -6.71 -6.82
N ASP A 38 4.60 -7.37 -6.58
CA ASP A 38 4.71 -8.42 -5.57
C ASP A 38 4.64 -7.85 -4.15
N SER A 39 5.28 -6.71 -3.95
CA SER A 39 5.23 -5.92 -2.74
C SER A 39 5.18 -4.42 -3.08
N LEU A 40 4.64 -3.63 -2.16
CA LEU A 40 4.65 -2.18 -2.22
C LEU A 40 5.22 -1.65 -0.89
N PRO A 41 6.55 -1.61 -0.75
CA PRO A 41 7.18 -1.17 0.48
C PRO A 41 7.05 0.35 0.62
N VAL A 42 6.51 0.79 1.75
CA VAL A 42 6.21 2.19 2.04
C VAL A 42 6.73 2.61 3.40
N GLU A 43 7.02 3.90 3.53
CA GLU A 43 7.27 4.56 4.80
C GLU A 43 6.26 5.70 5.00
N PHE A 44 5.98 5.99 6.26
CA PHE A 44 5.10 7.07 6.69
C PHE A 44 5.52 7.52 8.11
N PRO A 45 5.30 8.79 8.48
CA PRO A 45 5.48 9.26 9.85
C PRO A 45 4.64 8.43 10.85
N PRO A 46 5.06 8.29 12.12
CA PRO A 46 4.32 7.53 13.12
C PRO A 46 2.83 7.95 13.20
N ALA A 47 1.93 6.99 12.96
CA ALA A 47 0.48 7.18 13.00
C ALA A 47 -0.15 6.43 14.18
N PRO A 48 -1.35 6.84 14.65
CA PRO A 48 -2.09 6.09 15.66
C PRO A 48 -2.37 4.64 15.22
N PRO A 49 -2.45 3.68 16.16
CA PRO A 49 -2.72 2.29 15.82
C PRO A 49 -4.12 2.12 15.21
N ILE A 50 -4.19 1.39 14.09
CA ILE A 50 -5.45 1.02 13.44
C ILE A 50 -6.15 -0.02 14.31
N ARG A 51 -7.36 0.28 14.78
CA ARG A 51 -8.21 -0.72 15.44
C ARG A 51 -9.09 -1.40 14.41
N LEU A 52 -8.73 -2.63 14.05
CA LEU A 52 -9.60 -3.51 13.29
C LEU A 52 -10.62 -4.10 14.28
N GLY A 53 -11.84 -3.55 14.27
CA GLY A 53 -12.97 -4.01 15.07
C GLY A 53 -13.69 -5.20 14.47
#